data_AF-A0A928VZ87-F1
#
_entry.id   AF-A0A928VZ87-F1
#
_cell.length_a   1.000
_cell.length_b   1.000
_cell.length_c   1.000
_cell.angle_alpha   90.00
_cell.angle_beta   90.00
_cell.angle_gamma   90.00
#
_symmetry.space_group_name_H-M   'P 1'
#
loop_
_entity.id
_entity.type
_entity.pdbx_description
1 polymer ?
#
loop_
_entity_poly.entity_id
_entity_poly.type
_entity_poly.pdbx_seq_one_letter_code
_entity_poly.pdbx_strand_id
1 'polypeptide(L)'
;MESKGEDVGTWGNCKMWSLKSLGEIAEVQSGGTPRKSKKEYWDGDIHYIGLIRPNQETISKFLYYLLLSQKLKKQADDCATGAAQKTVSLKSLRNFKVPKFSTKRQEKIVIEMDLLSEHTQRLEAIYKSKLEALKELKQSILHKAFTGQLTIDKKQGKTEAENLKAS
;
A
#
# COMPACT_ATOMS: atom_id res chain seq x y z
N MET A 1 -7.17 -44.60 16.58
CA MET A 1 -6.09 -44.16 15.69
C MET A 1 -6.62 -42.99 14.87
N GLU A 2 -6.52 -41.78 15.43
CA GLU A 2 -6.89 -40.55 14.73
C GLU A 2 -5.73 -40.14 13.84
N SER A 3 -5.88 -40.39 12.54
CA SER A 3 -5.00 -39.84 11.53
C SER A 3 -5.28 -38.34 11.41
N LYS A 4 -4.37 -37.52 11.95
CA LYS A 4 -4.35 -36.07 11.79
C LYS A 4 -4.29 -35.75 10.29
N GLY A 5 -5.41 -35.26 9.76
CA GLY A 5 -5.46 -34.68 8.42
C GLY A 5 -4.58 -33.44 8.36
N GLU A 6 -3.67 -33.43 7.38
CA GLU A 6 -2.83 -32.28 7.08
C GLU A 6 -3.71 -31.08 6.72
N ASP A 7 -3.58 -29.99 7.47
CA ASP A 7 -4.17 -28.70 7.15
C ASP A 7 -3.57 -28.17 5.83
N VAL A 8 -4.21 -28.52 4.72
CA VAL A 8 -4.00 -27.87 3.41
C VAL A 8 -4.53 -26.45 3.50
N GLY A 9 -3.69 -25.54 4.00
CA GLY A 9 -3.97 -24.12 4.15
C GLY A 9 -4.64 -23.52 2.91
N THR A 10 -5.91 -23.15 3.05
CA THR A 10 -6.74 -22.74 1.93
C THR A 10 -6.44 -21.29 1.51
N TRP A 11 -6.06 -21.11 0.24
CA TRP A 11 -5.99 -19.78 -0.37
C TRP A 11 -7.39 -19.32 -0.83
N GLY A 12 -8.30 -19.16 0.12
CA GLY A 12 -9.66 -18.65 -0.11
C GLY A 12 -10.65 -19.82 -0.26
N ASN A 13 -11.89 -19.52 -0.63
CA ASN A 13 -12.98 -20.51 -0.69
C ASN A 13 -12.95 -21.40 -1.96
N CYS A 14 -11.80 -21.55 -2.61
CA CYS A 14 -11.65 -22.23 -3.90
C CYS A 14 -10.69 -23.41 -3.79
N LYS A 15 -11.23 -24.64 -3.85
CA LYS A 15 -10.56 -25.94 -3.68
C LYS A 15 -9.52 -26.33 -4.77
N MET A 16 -9.03 -25.43 -5.62
CA MET A 16 -8.35 -25.81 -6.88
C MET A 16 -7.04 -25.09 -7.22
N TRP A 17 -6.37 -24.43 -6.26
CA TRP A 17 -5.08 -23.78 -6.57
C TRP A 17 -3.92 -24.68 -6.14
N SER A 18 -3.02 -24.98 -7.08
CA SER A 18 -1.76 -25.63 -6.74
C SER A 18 -0.89 -24.62 -5.98
N LEU A 19 -0.67 -24.91 -4.70
CA LEU A 19 0.21 -24.11 -3.88
C LEU A 19 1.65 -24.48 -4.17
N LYS A 20 2.46 -23.45 -4.35
CA LYS A 20 3.89 -23.52 -4.62
C LYS A 20 4.63 -22.68 -3.60
N SER A 21 5.91 -22.95 -3.45
CA SER A 21 6.79 -22.13 -2.64
C SER A 21 7.11 -20.84 -3.38
N LEU A 22 7.29 -19.73 -2.66
CA LEU A 22 7.67 -18.45 -3.26
C LEU A 22 8.99 -18.57 -4.03
N GLY A 23 9.91 -19.40 -3.54
CA GLY A 23 11.17 -19.70 -4.21
C GLY A 23 11.06 -20.40 -5.56
N GLU A 24 9.93 -21.06 -5.86
CA GLU A 24 9.69 -21.67 -7.18
C GLU A 24 9.22 -20.65 -8.23
N ILE A 25 8.62 -19.52 -7.81
CA ILE A 25 8.11 -18.48 -8.71
C ILE A 25 8.99 -17.22 -8.74
N ALA A 26 9.85 -17.05 -7.74
CA ALA A 26 10.72 -15.91 -7.60
C ALA A 26 12.06 -16.29 -6.98
N GLU A 27 13.13 -15.68 -7.48
CA GLU A 27 14.46 -15.79 -6.91
C GLU A 27 14.57 -14.82 -5.72
N VAL A 28 14.91 -15.36 -4.54
CA VAL A 28 15.11 -14.58 -3.32
C VAL A 28 16.59 -14.51 -2.99
N GLN A 29 17.17 -13.31 -3.09
CA GLN A 29 18.57 -13.03 -2.78
C GLN A 29 18.68 -12.13 -1.54
N SER A 30 19.73 -12.32 -0.74
CA SER A 30 20.08 -11.34 0.30
C SER A 30 20.62 -10.09 -0.39
N GLY A 31 20.25 -8.91 0.09
CA GLY A 31 21.15 -7.76 -0.06
C GLY A 31 22.52 -8.20 0.46
N GLY A 32 23.55 -8.14 -0.40
CA GLY A 32 24.84 -8.75 -0.11
C GLY A 32 25.41 -8.26 1.23
N THR A 33 26.17 -9.12 1.91
CA THR A 33 26.86 -8.73 3.15
C THR A 33 27.78 -7.54 2.84
N PRO A 34 27.59 -6.38 3.49
CA PRO A 34 28.54 -5.28 3.35
C PRO A 34 29.95 -5.78 3.70
N ARG A 35 30.97 -5.35 2.96
CA ARG A 35 32.34 -5.80 3.22
C ARG A 35 32.69 -5.49 4.69
N LYS A 36 33.14 -6.51 5.44
CA LYS A 36 33.52 -6.41 6.87
C LYS A 36 34.51 -5.29 7.18
N SER A 37 35.19 -4.75 6.17
CA SER A 37 36.17 -3.66 6.28
C SER A 37 35.56 -2.27 6.52
N LYS A 38 34.27 -2.05 6.27
CA LYS A 38 33.62 -0.74 6.49
C LYS A 38 32.82 -0.77 7.81
N LYS A 39 33.41 -0.23 8.88
CA LYS A 39 32.80 -0.16 10.23
C LYS A 39 31.45 0.58 10.26
N GLU A 40 31.24 1.56 9.38
CA GLU A 40 29.99 2.32 9.24
C GLU A 40 28.74 1.44 8.97
N TYR A 41 28.90 0.24 8.41
CA TYR A 41 27.77 -0.67 8.16
C TYR A 41 27.33 -1.49 9.39
N TRP A 42 28.12 -1.46 10.47
CA TRP A 42 27.91 -2.29 11.66
C TRP A 42 27.46 -1.47 12.88
N ASP A 43 27.54 -0.14 12.79
CA ASP A 43 27.24 0.82 13.86
C ASP A 43 25.99 1.68 13.56
N GLY A 44 25.14 1.25 12.62
CA GLY A 44 23.98 2.02 12.14
C GLY A 44 22.67 1.23 12.08
N ASP A 45 21.56 1.96 11.86
CA ASP A 45 20.18 1.45 11.69
C ASP A 45 19.96 0.88 10.26
N ILE A 46 20.89 0.06 9.78
CA ILE A 46 20.82 -0.46 8.41
C ILE A 46 19.92 -1.70 8.40
N HIS A 47 18.72 -1.53 7.85
CA HIS A 47 17.83 -2.64 7.60
C HIS A 47 18.40 -3.56 6.51
N TYR A 48 18.55 -4.85 6.83
CA TYR A 48 18.90 -5.86 5.85
C TYR A 48 17.71 -6.09 4.91
N ILE A 49 17.83 -5.60 3.67
CA ILE A 49 16.78 -5.75 2.65
C ILE A 49 17.04 -7.02 1.82
N GLY A 50 16.03 -7.88 1.73
CA GLY A 50 16.01 -9.00 0.79
C GLY A 50 15.52 -8.55 -0.58
N LEU A 51 16.15 -9.06 -1.65
CA LEU A 51 15.73 -8.81 -3.02
C LEU A 51 14.94 -10.01 -3.56
N ILE A 52 13.74 -9.76 -4.08
CA ILE A 52 12.89 -10.78 -4.69
C ILE A 52 12.75 -10.45 -6.17
N ARG A 53 13.20 -11.34 -7.06
CA ARG A 53 13.09 -11.19 -8.51
C ARG A 53 12.13 -12.24 -9.08
N PRO A 54 11.19 -11.89 -9.95
CA PRO A 54 10.35 -12.89 -10.61
C PRO A 54 11.18 -13.78 -11.54
N ASN A 55 10.77 -15.03 -11.71
CA ASN A 55 11.32 -15.92 -12.73
C ASN A 55 10.69 -15.66 -14.11
N GLN A 56 11.10 -16.40 -15.14
CA GLN A 56 10.59 -16.26 -16.51
C GLN A 56 9.08 -16.57 -16.65
N GLU A 57 8.49 -17.32 -15.71
CA GLU A 57 7.07 -17.70 -15.71
C GLU A 57 6.19 -16.76 -14.88
N THR A 58 6.77 -15.72 -14.27
CA THR A 58 6.09 -14.85 -13.31
C THR A 58 6.16 -13.40 -13.75
N ILE A 59 5.00 -12.75 -13.83
CA ILE A 59 4.90 -11.34 -14.18
C ILE A 59 5.32 -10.50 -12.97
N SER A 60 6.26 -9.56 -13.15
CA SER A 60 6.78 -8.71 -12.08
C SER A 60 5.68 -7.99 -11.29
N LYS A 61 4.68 -7.46 -12.00
CA LYS A 61 3.56 -6.74 -11.40
C LYS A 61 2.61 -7.66 -10.65
N PHE A 62 2.42 -8.88 -11.14
CA PHE A 62 1.67 -9.91 -10.42
C PHE A 62 2.38 -10.28 -9.10
N LEU A 63 3.70 -10.49 -9.14
CA LEU A 63 4.49 -10.75 -7.95
C LEU A 63 4.39 -9.61 -6.93
N TYR A 64 4.44 -8.36 -7.39
CA TYR A 64 4.22 -7.19 -6.53
C TYR A 64 2.88 -7.24 -5.79
N TYR A 65 1.78 -7.44 -6.52
CA TYR A 65 0.45 -7.56 -5.89
C TYR A 65 0.33 -8.77 -4.97
N LEU A 66 0.99 -9.87 -5.31
CA LEU A 66 1.03 -11.08 -4.48
C LEU A 66 1.74 -10.82 -3.15
N LEU A 67 2.89 -10.12 -3.17
CA LEU A 67 3.66 -9.75 -1.97
C LEU A 67 2.88 -8.80 -1.06
N LEU A 68 2.00 -7.96 -1.61
CA LEU A 68 1.11 -7.08 -0.84
C LEU A 68 -0.12 -7.80 -0.26
N SER A 69 -0.37 -9.06 -0.62
CA SER A 69 -1.55 -9.77 -0.16
C SER A 69 -1.53 -10.01 1.35
N GLN A 70 -2.69 -9.90 1.99
CA GLN A 70 -2.82 -10.10 3.45
C GLN A 70 -2.38 -11.50 3.90
N LYS A 71 -2.46 -12.49 3.00
CA LYS A 71 -2.02 -13.86 3.31
C LYS A 71 -0.51 -14.00 3.37
N LEU A 72 0.21 -13.28 2.51
CA LEU A 72 1.67 -13.24 2.59
C LEU A 72 2.12 -12.41 3.79
N LYS A 73 1.43 -11.29 4.06
CA LYS A 73 1.66 -10.50 5.27
C LYS A 73 1.47 -11.34 6.54
N LYS A 74 0.39 -12.12 6.62
CA LYS A 74 0.15 -13.03 7.76
C LYS A 74 1.25 -14.08 7.91
N GLN A 75 1.65 -14.73 6.80
CA GLN A 75 2.77 -15.68 6.82
C GLN A 75 4.07 -15.01 7.28
N ALA A 76 4.31 -13.76 6.89
CA ALA A 76 5.44 -12.97 7.35
C ALA A 76 5.36 -12.68 8.85
N ASP A 77 4.20 -12.24 9.35
CA ASP A 77 3.98 -11.94 10.76
C ASP A 77 4.13 -13.18 11.66
N ASP A 78 3.62 -14.34 11.19
CA ASP A 78 3.67 -15.62 11.92
C ASP A 78 5.09 -16.19 12.01
N CYS A 79 5.94 -15.93 11.01
CA CYS A 79 7.33 -16.41 10.98
C CYS A 79 8.36 -15.35 11.35
N ALA A 80 7.92 -14.12 11.63
CA ALA A 80 8.79 -13.04 12.04
C ALA A 80 9.34 -13.34 13.43
N THR A 81 10.66 -13.20 13.58
CA THR A 81 11.37 -13.44 14.83
C THR A 81 11.94 -12.14 15.36
N GLY A 82 12.06 -12.02 16.69
CA GLY A 82 12.58 -10.84 17.39
C GLY A 82 11.50 -10.04 18.12
N ALA A 83 11.76 -9.69 19.38
CA ALA A 83 10.82 -8.96 20.24
C ALA A 83 10.78 -7.44 19.94
N ALA A 84 11.93 -6.85 19.62
CA ALA A 84 12.06 -5.42 19.33
C ALA A 84 12.04 -5.09 17.82
N GLN A 85 12.58 -5.98 16.98
CA GLN A 85 12.55 -5.89 15.52
C GLN A 85 12.11 -7.23 14.94
N LYS A 86 10.94 -7.25 14.32
CA LYS A 86 10.40 -8.43 13.64
C LYS A 86 11.11 -8.61 12.30
N THR A 87 11.92 -9.66 12.17
CA THR A 87 12.64 -9.98 10.95
C THR A 87 12.20 -11.33 10.38
N VAL A 88 11.99 -11.37 9.06
CA VAL A 88 11.68 -12.58 8.30
C VAL A 88 12.97 -13.11 7.69
N SER A 89 13.32 -14.37 8.00
CA SER A 89 14.50 -15.00 7.40
C SER A 89 14.30 -15.28 5.91
N LEU A 90 15.36 -15.20 5.09
CA LEU A 90 15.30 -15.52 3.65
C LEU A 90 14.87 -16.98 3.40
N LYS A 91 15.20 -17.90 4.33
CA LYS A 91 14.77 -19.29 4.27
C LYS A 91 13.26 -19.41 4.45
N SER A 92 12.69 -18.70 5.43
CA SER A 92 11.24 -18.63 5.65
C SER A 92 10.54 -18.04 4.43
N LEU A 93 11.06 -16.92 3.92
CA LEU A 93 10.51 -16.20 2.77
C LEU A 93 10.41 -17.11 1.52
N ARG A 94 11.45 -17.88 1.21
CA ARG A 94 11.44 -18.84 0.09
C ARG A 94 10.36 -19.92 0.23
N ASN A 95 10.01 -20.29 1.46
CA ASN A 95 9.06 -21.36 1.76
C ASN A 95 7.62 -20.88 1.90
N PHE A 96 7.34 -19.58 1.71
CA PHE A 96 5.97 -19.07 1.76
C PHE A 96 5.10 -19.76 0.72
N LYS A 97 3.91 -20.19 1.14
CA LYS A 97 2.95 -20.85 0.27
C LYS A 97 2.22 -19.80 -0.53
N VAL A 98 2.33 -19.86 -1.84
CA VAL A 98 1.71 -18.95 -2.81
C VAL A 98 0.96 -19.72 -3.89
N PRO A 99 -0.12 -19.18 -4.45
CA PRO A 99 -0.79 -19.80 -5.58
C PRO A 99 0.06 -19.63 -6.85
N LYS A 100 0.22 -20.73 -7.61
CA LYS A 100 0.78 -20.67 -8.97
C LYS A 100 -0.35 -20.51 -9.99
N PHE A 101 -0.23 -19.51 -10.86
CA PHE A 101 -1.16 -19.27 -11.97
C PHE A 101 -0.43 -19.29 -13.31
N SER A 102 -1.16 -19.64 -14.38
CA SER A 102 -0.66 -19.48 -15.75
C SER A 102 -0.47 -18.00 -16.10
N THR A 103 0.44 -17.71 -17.02
CA THR A 103 0.76 -16.33 -17.46
C THR A 103 -0.49 -15.54 -17.86
N LYS A 104 -1.38 -16.15 -18.66
CA LYS A 104 -2.66 -15.52 -19.07
C LYS A 104 -3.54 -15.11 -17.88
N ARG A 105 -3.55 -15.90 -16.80
CA ARG A 105 -4.32 -15.58 -15.60
C ARG A 105 -3.62 -14.52 -14.76
N GLN A 106 -2.30 -14.54 -14.68
CA GLN A 106 -1.52 -13.48 -14.04
C GLN A 106 -1.79 -12.13 -14.71
N GLU A 107 -1.81 -12.07 -16.05
CA GLU A 107 -2.12 -10.85 -16.81
C GLU A 107 -3.51 -10.31 -16.47
N LYS A 108 -4.54 -11.17 -16.45
CA LYS A 108 -5.90 -10.77 -16.08
C LYS A 108 -5.96 -10.18 -14.67
N ILE A 109 -5.32 -10.84 -13.70
CA ILE A 109 -5.25 -10.37 -12.33
C ILE A 109 -4.56 -9.00 -12.27
N VAL A 110 -3.45 -8.82 -13.01
CA VAL A 110 -2.74 -7.54 -13.05
C VAL A 110 -3.61 -6.44 -13.61
N ILE A 111 -4.33 -6.68 -14.71
CA ILE A 111 -5.25 -5.69 -15.30
C ILE A 111 -6.33 -5.29 -14.29
N GLU A 112 -6.97 -6.27 -13.64
CA GLU A 112 -7.99 -5.99 -12.63
C GLU A 112 -7.44 -5.19 -11.44
N MET A 113 -6.25 -5.56 -10.95
CA MET A 113 -5.60 -4.85 -9.83
C MET A 113 -5.17 -3.44 -10.22
N ASP A 114 -4.69 -3.24 -11.45
CA ASP A 114 -4.29 -1.93 -11.97
C ASP A 114 -5.47 -0.97 -12.04
N LEU A 115 -6.59 -1.44 -12.60
CA LEU A 115 -7.82 -0.65 -12.68
C LEU A 115 -8.31 -0.24 -11.28
N LEU A 116 -8.34 -1.18 -10.32
CA LEU A 116 -8.72 -0.89 -8.94
C LEU A 116 -7.76 0.10 -8.26
N SER A 117 -6.46 -0.06 -8.49
CA SER A 117 -5.43 0.84 -7.96
C SER A 117 -5.60 2.25 -8.51
N GLU A 118 -5.86 2.39 -9.80
CA GLU A 118 -6.09 3.68 -10.46
C GLU A 118 -7.33 4.39 -9.89
N HIS A 119 -8.45 3.67 -9.76
CA HIS A 119 -9.67 4.21 -9.15
C HIS A 119 -9.41 4.71 -7.72
N THR A 120 -8.65 3.94 -6.93
CA THR A 120 -8.32 4.29 -5.55
C THR A 120 -7.43 5.52 -5.48
N GLN A 121 -6.37 5.57 -6.29
CA GLN A 121 -5.45 6.72 -6.35
C GLN A 121 -6.15 7.99 -6.81
N ARG A 122 -7.02 7.90 -7.82
CA ARG A 122 -7.83 9.02 -8.30
C ARG A 122 -8.73 9.55 -7.18
N LEU A 123 -9.38 8.66 -6.44
CA LEU A 123 -10.26 9.05 -5.34
C LEU A 123 -9.48 9.73 -4.22
N GLU A 124 -8.34 9.16 -3.84
CA GLU A 124 -7.44 9.74 -2.84
C GLU A 124 -6.98 11.15 -3.23
N ALA A 125 -6.58 11.35 -4.49
CA ALA A 125 -6.17 12.65 -5.01
C ALA A 125 -7.30 13.70 -4.92
N ILE A 126 -8.54 13.32 -5.25
CA ILE A 126 -9.72 14.19 -5.12
C ILE A 126 -9.94 14.58 -3.65
N TYR A 127 -9.85 13.63 -2.72
CA TYR A 127 -10.02 13.92 -1.29
C TYR A 127 -8.92 14.83 -0.75
N LYS A 128 -7.65 14.61 -1.13
CA LYS A 128 -6.53 15.49 -0.75
C LYS A 128 -6.75 16.92 -1.25
N SER A 129 -7.15 17.07 -2.51
CA SER A 129 -7.45 18.40 -3.07
C SER A 129 -8.61 19.09 -2.35
N LYS A 130 -9.69 18.37 -2.03
CA LYS A 130 -10.81 18.92 -1.25
C LYS A 130 -10.40 19.34 0.16
N LEU A 131 -9.51 18.59 0.81
CA LEU A 131 -9.03 18.92 2.15
C LEU A 131 -8.25 20.23 2.14
N GLU A 132 -7.36 20.42 1.17
CA GLU A 132 -6.61 21.68 1.03
C GLU A 132 -7.54 22.85 0.68
N ALA A 133 -8.50 22.68 -0.24
CA ALA A 133 -9.48 23.71 -0.55
C ALA A 133 -10.32 24.13 0.67
N LEU A 134 -10.72 23.18 1.52
CA LEU A 134 -11.43 23.47 2.77
C LEU A 134 -10.55 24.20 3.78
N LYS A 135 -9.26 23.88 3.84
CA LYS A 135 -8.29 24.54 4.70
C LYS A 135 -8.08 25.99 4.27
N GLU A 136 -7.88 26.22 2.97
CA GLU A 136 -7.77 27.56 2.39
C GLU A 136 -9.06 28.38 2.59
N LEU A 137 -10.22 27.77 2.37
CA LEU A 137 -11.51 28.44 2.59
C LEU A 137 -11.69 28.85 4.06
N LYS A 138 -11.38 27.96 5.01
CA LYS A 138 -11.41 28.29 6.44
C LYS A 138 -10.46 29.43 6.77
N GLN A 139 -9.24 29.40 6.26
CA GLN A 139 -8.27 30.48 6.45
C GLN A 139 -8.76 31.80 5.86
N SER A 140 -9.34 31.78 4.66
CA SER A 140 -9.89 32.96 4.00
C SER A 140 -11.06 33.56 4.79
N ILE A 141 -12.02 32.74 5.23
CA ILE A 141 -13.15 33.21 6.06
C ILE A 141 -12.65 33.78 7.38
N LEU A 142 -11.72 33.10 8.04
CA LEU A 142 -11.15 33.55 9.31
C LEU A 142 -10.39 34.88 9.13
N HIS A 143 -9.59 35.00 8.07
CA HIS A 143 -8.91 36.23 7.73
C HIS A 143 -9.90 37.36 7.47
N LYS A 144 -10.93 37.13 6.64
CA LYS A 144 -12.00 38.11 6.36
C LYS A 144 -12.81 38.49 7.61
N ALA A 145 -12.96 37.57 8.57
CA ALA A 145 -13.62 37.83 9.84
C ALA A 145 -12.78 38.75 10.74
N PHE A 146 -11.47 38.50 10.83
CA PHE A 146 -10.55 39.31 11.64
C PHE A 146 -10.19 40.66 11.01
N THR A 147 -10.18 40.78 9.68
CA THR A 147 -9.95 42.06 8.99
C THR A 147 -11.21 42.91 8.84
N GLY A 148 -12.35 42.45 9.37
CA GLY A 148 -13.64 43.15 9.31
C GLY A 148 -14.30 43.17 7.94
N GLN A 149 -13.68 42.58 6.90
CA GLN A 149 -14.19 42.56 5.53
C GLN A 149 -15.55 41.85 5.39
N LEU A 150 -15.82 40.82 6.21
CA LEU A 150 -17.15 40.15 6.24
C LEU A 150 -18.30 41.09 6.67
N THR A 151 -18.01 42.19 7.36
CA THR A 151 -19.02 43.17 7.79
C THR A 151 -19.26 44.28 6.77
N ILE A 152 -18.31 44.50 5.86
CA ILE A 152 -18.36 45.53 4.81
C ILE A 152 -19.23 45.04 3.65
N ASP A 153 -19.08 43.77 3.24
CA ASP A 153 -19.92 43.13 2.21
C ASP A 153 -21.43 43.16 2.57
N LYS A 154 -21.77 43.05 3.86
CA LYS A 154 -23.16 43.18 4.34
C LYS A 154 -23.71 44.60 4.30
N LYS A 155 -22.85 45.63 4.32
CA LYS A 155 -23.28 47.03 4.22
C LYS A 155 -23.58 47.40 2.76
N GLN A 156 -22.75 46.98 1.80
CA GLN A 156 -22.98 47.27 0.38
C GLN A 156 -24.29 46.67 -0.15
N GLY A 157 -24.64 45.43 0.23
CA GLY A 157 -25.92 44.82 -0.17
C GLY A 157 -27.17 45.45 0.47
N LYS A 158 -27.04 46.18 1.58
CA LYS A 158 -28.14 46.97 2.16
C LYS A 158 -28.28 48.32 1.45
N THR A 159 -27.17 49.00 1.16
CA THR A 159 -27.19 50.31 0.50
C THR A 159 -27.72 50.24 -0.94
N GLU A 160 -27.44 49.16 -1.68
CA GLU A 160 -28.00 48.95 -3.04
C GLU A 160 -29.50 48.63 -3.02
N ALA A 161 -29.98 47.84 -2.05
CA ALA A 161 -31.40 47.52 -1.92
C ALA A 161 -32.25 48.71 -1.40
N GLU A 162 -31.64 49.65 -0.67
CA GLU A 162 -32.28 50.89 -0.23
C GLU A 162 -32.32 51.96 -1.34
N ASN A 163 -31.26 52.07 -2.16
CA ASN A 163 -31.23 53.01 -3.28
C ASN A 163 -32.15 52.63 -4.47
N LEU A 164 -32.49 51.36 -4.64
CA LEU A 164 -33.46 50.88 -5.65
C LEU A 164 -34.93 51.06 -5.24
N LYS A 165 -35.22 51.39 -3.98
CA LYS A 165 -36.58 51.70 -3.49
C LYS A 165 -36.88 53.20 -3.39
N ALA A 166 -35.89 54.04 -3.66
CA ALA A 166 -35.99 55.51 -3.62
C ALA A 166 -36.02 56.18 -5.00
N SER A 167 -36.10 55.39 -6.08
CA SER A 167 -36.46 55.82 -7.46
C SER A 167 -37.78 55.20 -7.84
#